data_AF-A0A4V1ZSN2-F1
#
_entry.id   AF-A0A4V1ZSN2-F1
#
_cell.length_a   1.000
_cell.length_b   1.000
_cell.length_c   1.000
_cell.angle_alpha   90.00
_cell.angle_beta   90.00
_cell.angle_gamma   90.00
#
_symmetry.space_group_name_H-M   'P 1'
#
loop_
_entity.id
_entity.type
_entity.pdbx_description
1 polymer ?
#
loop_
_entity_poly.entity_id
_entity_poly.type
_entity_poly.pdbx_seq_one_letter_code
_entity_poly.pdbx_strand_id
1 'polypeptide(L)'
;MIPPRFTIIASRLITITLLICALLLSACGPIKPWVKPYERQNIADPLMSFSRDPVSDSYLSHVRDAREGASGADGGAGGGCGCN
;
A
#
# COMPACT_ATOMS: atom_id res chain seq x y z
N MET A 1 -50.83 -0.27 15.53
CA MET A 1 -50.90 0.08 14.09
C MET A 1 -49.74 1.02 13.79
N ILE A 2 -48.61 0.48 13.30
CA ILE A 2 -47.41 1.28 12.97
C ILE A 2 -47.62 1.95 11.61
N PRO A 3 -47.41 3.27 11.47
CA PRO A 3 -47.65 3.95 10.20
C PRO A 3 -46.70 3.42 9.10
N PRO A 4 -47.20 3.16 7.88
CA PRO A 4 -46.43 2.53 6.80
C PRO A 4 -45.23 3.37 6.34
N ARG A 5 -45.22 4.67 6.67
CA ARG A 5 -44.10 5.57 6.36
C ARG A 5 -42.85 5.24 7.19
N PHE A 6 -42.99 4.77 8.43
CA PHE A 6 -41.86 4.43 9.29
C PHE A 6 -41.15 3.14 8.86
N THR A 7 -41.89 2.13 8.39
CA THR A 7 -41.31 0.87 7.91
C THR A 7 -40.59 1.04 6.56
N ILE A 8 -41.09 1.92 5.69
CA ILE A 8 -40.44 2.24 4.41
C ILE A 8 -39.13 3.01 4.64
N ILE A 9 -39.10 4.00 5.54
CA ILE A 9 -37.89 4.76 5.85
C ILE A 9 -36.83 3.85 6.50
N ALA A 10 -37.21 2.99 7.45
CA ALA A 10 -36.30 2.05 8.09
C ALA A 10 -35.71 1.03 7.10
N SER A 11 -36.53 0.49 6.19
CA SER A 11 -36.05 -0.44 5.15
C SER A 11 -35.06 0.22 4.19
N ARG A 12 -35.31 1.47 3.78
CA ARG A 12 -34.39 2.24 2.91
C ARG A 12 -33.06 2.52 3.59
N LEU A 13 -33.07 2.90 4.87
CA LEU A 13 -31.84 3.13 5.64
C LEU A 13 -31.01 1.85 5.78
N ILE A 14 -31.64 0.70 6.07
CA ILE A 14 -30.94 -0.59 6.15
C ILE A 14 -30.31 -0.96 4.80
N THR A 15 -31.01 -0.76 3.68
CA THR A 15 -30.45 -1.04 2.35
C THR A 15 -29.28 -0.14 2.00
N ILE A 16 -29.31 1.14 2.41
CA ILE A 16 -28.23 2.10 2.16
C ILE A 16 -26.99 1.71 3.00
N THR A 17 -27.17 1.38 4.28
CA THR A 17 -26.06 0.95 5.14
C THR A 17 -25.40 -0.33 4.64
N LEU A 18 -26.19 -1.30 4.16
CA LEU A 18 -25.68 -2.55 3.57
C LEU A 18 -24.89 -2.28 2.28
N LEU A 19 -25.36 -1.39 1.41
CA LEU A 19 -24.65 -0.99 0.20
C LEU A 19 -23.32 -0.29 0.52
N ILE A 20 -23.30 0.63 1.48
CA ILE A 20 -22.07 1.33 1.89
C ILE A 20 -21.05 0.33 2.47
N CYS A 21 -21.50 -0.60 3.31
CA CYS A 21 -20.63 -1.62 3.88
C CYS A 21 -20.02 -2.52 2.80
N ALA A 22 -20.80 -2.92 1.79
CA ALA A 22 -20.31 -3.70 0.66
C ALA A 22 -19.26 -2.94 -0.18
N LEU A 23 -19.41 -1.62 -0.37
CA LEU A 23 -18.41 -0.80 -1.05
C LEU A 23 -17.08 -0.75 -0.29
N LEU A 24 -17.12 -0.63 1.04
CA LEU A 24 -15.91 -0.55 1.87
C LEU A 24 -15.11 -1.86 1.87
N LEU A 25 -15.76 -3.02 1.76
CA LEU A 25 -15.08 -4.31 1.65
C LEU A 25 -14.35 -4.49 0.30
N SER A 26 -14.70 -3.72 -0.75
CA SER A 26 -14.03 -3.82 -2.06
C SER A 26 -12.59 -3.27 -2.08
N ALA A 27 -12.18 -2.54 -1.03
CA ALA A 27 -10.82 -2.02 -0.89
C ALA A 27 -9.79 -3.08 -0.44
N CYS A 28 -10.25 -4.25 0.04
CA CYS A 28 -9.39 -5.37 0.45
C CYS A 28 -9.27 -6.41 -0.67
N GLY A 29 -9.05 -5.96 -1.90
CA GLY A 29 -8.66 -6.82 -3.01
C GLY A 29 -7.13 -6.92 -3.12
N PRO A 30 -6.56 -8.00 -3.70
CA PRO A 30 -5.15 -8.02 -4.03
C PRO A 30 -4.87 -6.83 -4.96
N ILE A 31 -4.00 -5.90 -4.52
CA ILE A 31 -3.61 -4.72 -5.30
C ILE A 31 -2.90 -5.21 -6.56
N LYS A 32 -3.68 -5.32 -7.64
CA LYS A 32 -3.18 -5.40 -9.01
C LYS A 32 -3.15 -3.96 -9.50
N PRO A 33 -1.98 -3.40 -9.82
CA PRO A 33 -0.88 -4.12 -10.45
C PRO A 33 0.39 -4.17 -9.59
N TRP A 34 0.96 -5.35 -9.39
CA TRP A 34 2.40 -5.41 -9.14
C TRP A 34 3.10 -4.86 -10.39
N VAL A 35 4.00 -3.91 -10.20
CA VAL A 35 4.87 -3.45 -11.28
C VAL A 35 5.79 -4.62 -11.61
N LYS A 36 5.88 -4.97 -12.88
CA LYS A 36 6.74 -6.09 -13.29
C LYS A 36 8.18 -5.77 -12.87
N PRO A 37 8.99 -6.76 -12.44
CA PRO A 37 10.33 -6.47 -11.92
C PRO A 37 11.19 -5.60 -12.85
N TYR A 38 11.05 -5.78 -14.16
CA TYR A 38 11.74 -5.02 -15.21
C TYR A 38 11.07 -3.71 -15.61
N GLU A 39 10.02 -3.27 -14.92
CA GLU A 39 9.41 -1.93 -15.07
C GLU A 39 9.68 -1.07 -13.82
N ARG A 40 10.26 -1.66 -12.75
CA ARG A 40 10.53 -0.97 -11.48
C ARG A 40 11.56 0.15 -11.62
N GLN A 41 12.51 0.05 -12.56
CA GLN A 41 13.48 1.12 -12.82
C GLN A 41 12.84 2.43 -13.28
N ASN A 42 11.62 2.39 -13.85
CA ASN A 42 10.92 3.60 -14.26
C ASN A 42 10.34 4.39 -13.07
N ILE A 43 10.18 3.74 -11.92
CA ILE A 43 9.64 4.33 -10.69
C ILE A 43 10.79 4.68 -9.73
N ALA A 44 11.89 3.93 -9.82
CA ALA A 44 13.08 4.12 -9.01
C ALA A 44 14.15 4.98 -9.73
N ASP A 45 13.83 6.25 -10.01
CA ASP A 45 14.78 7.18 -10.65
C ASP A 45 15.99 7.42 -9.72
N PRO A 46 17.24 7.24 -10.18
CA PRO A 46 18.44 7.55 -9.39
C PRO A 46 18.48 8.98 -8.83
N LEU A 47 17.84 9.96 -9.50
CA LEU A 47 17.74 11.33 -9.01
C LEU A 47 16.91 11.45 -7.72
N MET A 48 15.95 10.54 -7.51
CA MET A 48 15.14 10.49 -6.29
C MET A 48 15.86 9.78 -5.14
N SER A 49 17.10 9.32 -5.34
CA SER A 49 17.91 8.73 -4.28
C SER A 49 18.24 9.78 -3.22
N PHE A 50 17.94 9.48 -1.96
CA PHE A 50 18.36 10.31 -0.82
C PHE A 50 19.86 10.19 -0.53
N SER A 51 20.49 9.11 -1.00
CA SER A 51 21.90 8.84 -0.76
C SER A 51 22.79 9.65 -1.71
N ARG A 52 23.76 10.35 -1.12
CA ARG A 52 24.82 11.05 -1.87
C ARG A 52 25.95 10.10 -2.31
N ASP A 53 26.16 9.00 -1.57
CA ASP A 53 27.16 7.97 -1.87
C ASP A 53 26.50 6.58 -1.76
N PRO A 54 25.97 6.04 -2.88
CA PRO A 54 25.24 4.79 -2.86
C PRO A 54 26.12 3.58 -2.51
N VAL A 55 27.44 3.68 -2.73
CA VAL A 55 28.37 2.58 -2.44
C VAL A 55 28.55 2.46 -0.93
N SER A 56 28.82 3.57 -0.26
CA SER A 56 28.94 3.60 1.20
C SER A 56 27.63 3.18 1.89
N ASP A 57 26.49 3.65 1.41
CA ASP A 57 25.20 3.33 2.03
C ASP A 57 24.84 1.85 1.87
N SER A 58 25.12 1.24 0.72
CA SER A 58 24.92 -0.20 0.52
C SER A 58 25.80 -1.07 1.43
N TYR A 59 27.00 -0.60 1.76
CA TYR A 59 27.86 -1.27 2.73
C TYR A 59 27.29 -1.17 4.14
N LEU A 60 26.83 0.01 4.55
CA LEU A 60 26.26 0.24 5.88
C LEU A 60 24.92 -0.46 6.08
N SER A 61 24.08 -0.57 5.05
CA SER A 61 22.85 -1.37 5.11
C SER A 61 23.15 -2.83 5.37
N HIS A 62 24.10 -3.43 4.63
CA HIS A 62 24.52 -4.81 4.88
C HIS A 62 25.01 -5.03 6.31
N VAL A 63 25.75 -4.07 6.88
CA VAL A 63 26.20 -4.15 8.29
C VAL A 63 25.01 -4.06 9.26
N ARG A 64 24.03 -3.17 9.01
CA ARG A 64 22.81 -3.07 9.84
C ARG A 64 21.98 -4.34 9.74
N ASP A 65 21.74 -4.86 8.54
CA ASP A 65 21.01 -6.11 8.32
C ASP A 65 21.61 -7.27 9.13
N ALA A 66 22.94 -7.42 9.11
CA ALA A 66 23.62 -8.46 9.86
C ALA A 66 23.55 -8.26 11.39
N ARG A 67 23.56 -7.02 11.86
CA ARG A 67 23.53 -6.71 13.30
C ARG A 67 22.12 -6.73 13.88
N GLU A 68 21.14 -6.29 13.11
CA GLU A 68 19.76 -6.07 13.54
C GLU A 68 18.84 -7.23 13.14
N GLY A 69 19.29 -8.13 12.25
CA GLY A 69 18.51 -9.26 11.77
C GLY A 69 17.29 -8.85 10.92
N ALA A 70 17.28 -7.61 10.41
CA ALA A 70 16.16 -6.99 9.73
C ALA A 70 16.42 -6.80 8.22
N SER A 71 16.87 -7.88 7.55
CA SER A 71 17.20 -7.84 6.12
C SER A 71 16.03 -7.41 5.25
N GLY A 72 16.27 -6.44 4.38
CA GLY A 72 15.26 -5.92 3.44
C GLY A 72 14.35 -4.82 3.99
N ALA A 73 14.62 -4.30 5.20
CA ALA A 73 13.90 -3.17 5.76
C ALA A 73 14.15 -1.84 5.03
N ASP A 74 15.32 -1.70 4.40
CA ASP A 74 15.75 -0.47 3.72
C ASP A 74 15.05 -0.20 2.37
N GLY A 75 14.16 -1.08 1.92
CA GLY A 75 13.43 -0.95 0.66
C GLY A 75 14.18 -1.49 -0.57
N GLY A 76 13.61 -1.27 -1.76
CA GLY A 76 14.21 -1.69 -3.03
C GLY A 76 15.36 -0.79 -3.50
N ALA A 77 16.14 -1.24 -4.49
CA ALA A 77 17.25 -0.46 -5.05
C ALA A 77 16.75 0.78 -5.84
N GLY A 78 17.20 1.97 -5.45
CA GLY A 78 16.92 3.25 -6.10
C GLY A 78 16.17 4.25 -5.20
N GLY A 79 15.73 5.38 -5.77
CA GLY A 79 14.97 6.42 -5.06
C GLY A 79 13.44 6.21 -5.14
N GLY A 80 12.68 6.77 -4.19
CA GLY A 80 11.20 6.72 -4.20
C GLY A 80 10.58 5.66 -3.27
N CYS A 81 9.25 5.56 -3.24
CA CYS A 81 8.53 4.60 -2.37
C CYS A 81 8.57 3.16 -2.91
N GLY A 82 9.71 2.73 -3.45
CA GLY A 82 9.92 1.48 -4.15
C GLY A 82 9.44 0.27 -3.37
N CYS A 83 8.18 -0.10 -3.58
CA CYS A 83 7.57 -1.31 -3.04
C CYS A 83 8.33 -2.51 -3.61
N ASN A 84 8.93 -3.32 -2.73
CA ASN A 84 9.45 -4.63 -3.12
C ASN A 84 8.33 -5.66 -3.14
#